data_AF-A0A4P7VMG3-F1
#
_entry.id   AF-A0A4P7VMG3-F1
#
_cell.length_a   1.000
_cell.length_b   1.000
_cell.length_c   1.000
_cell.angle_alpha   90.00
_cell.angle_beta   90.00
_cell.angle_gamma   90.00
#
_symmetry.space_group_name_H-M   'P 1'
#
loop_
_entity.id
_entity.type
_entity.pdbx_description
1 polymer ?
#
loop_
_entity_poly.entity_id
_entity_poly.type
_entity_poly.pdbx_seq_one_letter_code
_entity_poly.pdbx_strand_id
1 'polypeptide(L)' 'MKKFLMSLGFITICLSAFATIEYTTTCGKQGYTVNQSYFVDNPNEFWNYLLELNEIECGVPGPVKFKSDTPMEFRF' A
#
# COMPACT_ATOMS: atom_id res chain seq x y z
N MET A 1 -29.63 -3.16 33.10
CA MET A 1 -29.43 -3.88 31.82
C MET A 1 -29.72 -2.94 30.65
N LYS A 2 -28.67 -2.49 29.94
CA LYS A 2 -28.77 -1.75 28.66
C LYS A 2 -27.41 -1.90 27.94
N LYS A 3 -27.12 -3.12 27.47
CA LYS A 3 -27.11 -3.52 26.05
C LYS A 3 -26.28 -2.58 25.18
N PHE A 4 -24.98 -2.93 25.08
CA PHE A 4 -24.13 -2.94 23.89
C PHE A 4 -24.67 -2.15 22.69
N LEU A 5 -24.19 -0.93 22.52
CA LEU A 5 -24.27 -0.18 21.28
C LEU A 5 -22.92 0.52 21.10
N MET A 6 -22.41 0.46 19.86
CA MET A 6 -21.16 1.04 19.37
C MET A 6 -19.93 0.11 19.34
N SER A 7 -20.11 -1.15 18.92
CA SER A 7 -19.02 -1.98 18.37
C SER A 7 -19.26 -2.29 16.89
N LEU A 8 -19.72 -1.30 16.11
CA LEU A 8 -19.96 -1.45 14.67
C LEU A 8 -18.99 -0.61 13.80
N GLY A 9 -18.03 0.10 14.41
CA GLY A 9 -17.05 0.93 13.68
C GLY A 9 -15.73 0.24 13.35
N PHE A 10 -15.53 -1.02 13.75
CA PHE A 10 -14.22 -1.71 13.64
C PHE A 10 -14.14 -2.80 12.55
N ILE A 11 -15.17 -2.96 11.71
CA ILE A 11 -15.22 -4.06 10.71
C ILE A 11 -15.01 -3.55 9.27
N THR A 12 -14.73 -2.26 9.05
CA THR A 12 -14.33 -1.76 7.72
C THR A 12 -12.83 -1.78 7.46
N ILE A 13 -12.00 -2.08 8.47
CA ILE A 13 -10.54 -2.14 8.31
C ILE A 13 -10.06 -3.52 7.83
N CYS A 14 -10.91 -4.56 7.89
CA CYS A 14 -10.52 -5.91 7.50
C CYS A 14 -10.63 -6.19 5.99
N LEU A 15 -11.25 -5.30 5.19
CA LEU A 15 -11.37 -5.50 3.74
C LEU A 15 -10.14 -5.02 2.96
N SER A 16 -9.21 -4.30 3.58
CA SER A 16 -7.96 -3.88 2.94
C SER A 16 -6.82 -4.89 3.12
N ALA A 17 -7.04 -5.97 3.87
CA ALA A 17 -6.02 -6.94 4.31
C ALA A 17 -5.30 -7.75 3.20
N PHE A 18 -5.63 -7.56 1.91
CA PHE A 18 -5.08 -8.36 0.81
C PHE A 18 -4.35 -7.57 -0.28
N ALA A 19 -4.11 -6.28 -0.08
CA ALA A 19 -3.49 -5.44 -1.09
C ALA A 19 -2.07 -5.01 -0.67
N THR A 20 -1.21 -5.98 -0.35
CA THR A 20 0.22 -5.71 -0.17
C THR A 20 1.00 -6.06 -1.44
N ILE A 21 2.08 -5.33 -1.70
CA ILE A 21 3.04 -5.57 -2.78
C ILE A 21 4.42 -5.81 -2.17
N GLU A 22 5.21 -6.68 -2.79
CA GLU A 22 6.64 -6.81 -2.50
C GLU A 22 7.39 -5.71 -3.25
N TYR A 23 8.35 -5.05 -2.61
CA TYR A 23 9.16 -4.02 -3.22
C TYR A 23 10.66 -4.30 -3.10
N THR A 24 11.45 -3.74 -4.02
CA THR A 24 12.92 -3.74 -4.01
C THR A 24 13.42 -2.34 -4.36
N THR A 25 14.15 -1.73 -3.44
CA THR A 25 14.74 -0.39 -3.55
C THR A 25 16.01 -0.37 -4.39
N THR A 26 16.50 0.83 -4.74
CA THR A 26 17.74 1.00 -5.53
C THR A 26 18.99 0.51 -4.79
N CYS A 27 19.01 0.59 -3.46
CA CYS A 27 20.10 0.04 -2.63
C CYS A 27 19.94 -1.46 -2.33
N GLY A 28 18.97 -2.14 -2.94
CA GLY A 28 18.81 -3.59 -2.85
C GLY A 28 18.03 -4.10 -1.63
N LYS A 29 17.46 -3.20 -0.81
CA LYS A 29 16.56 -3.60 0.28
C LYS A 29 15.21 -4.07 -0.27
N GLN A 30 14.69 -5.14 0.32
CA GLN A 30 13.39 -5.73 -0.01
C GLN A 30 12.43 -5.59 1.17
N GLY A 31 11.15 -5.46 0.87
CA GLY A 31 10.11 -5.35 1.89
C GLY A 31 8.72 -5.51 1.31
N TYR A 32 7.71 -5.31 2.16
CA TYR A 32 6.31 -5.33 1.77
C TYR A 32 5.66 -3.99 2.10
N THR A 33 4.79 -3.52 1.21
CA THR A 33 4.04 -2.29 1.41
C THR A 33 2.62 -2.38 0.83
N VAL A 34 1.81 -1.35 0.99
CA VAL A 34 0.48 -1.21 0.41
C VAL A 34 0.52 -1.11 -1.12
N ASN A 35 -0.46 -1.72 -1.78
CA ASN A 35 -0.69 -1.62 -3.21
C ASN A 35 -1.31 -0.27 -3.59
N GLN A 36 -1.25 0.07 -4.88
CA GLN A 36 -1.94 1.19 -5.50
C GLN A 36 -3.44 1.22 -5.18
N SER A 37 -4.08 0.08 -4.92
CA SER A 37 -5.49 0.01 -4.53
C SER A 37 -5.81 0.69 -3.20
N TYR A 38 -4.80 1.05 -2.39
CA TYR A 38 -4.97 1.91 -1.22
C TYR A 38 -5.11 3.40 -1.58
N PHE A 39 -4.71 3.79 -2.78
CA PHE A 39 -4.70 5.17 -3.29
C PHE A 39 -5.84 5.38 -4.30
N VAL A 40 -7.05 4.91 -3.97
CA VAL A 40 -8.21 4.92 -4.89
C VAL A 40 -8.58 6.34 -5.35
N ASP A 41 -8.52 7.30 -4.42
CA ASP A 41 -8.89 8.69 -4.69
C ASP A 41 -7.84 9.45 -5.51
N ASN A 42 -6.57 9.03 -5.44
CA ASN A 42 -5.47 9.65 -6.16
C ASN A 42 -4.37 8.64 -6.53
N PRO A 43 -4.52 7.92 -7.65
CA PRO A 43 -3.56 6.89 -8.06
C PRO A 43 -2.13 7.40 -8.32
N ASN A 44 -1.96 8.70 -8.54
CA ASN A 44 -0.64 9.31 -8.74
C ASN A 44 0.17 9.41 -7.44
N GLU A 45 -0.49 9.46 -6.29
CA GLU A 45 0.14 9.51 -4.98
C GLU A 45 0.95 8.23 -4.68
N PHE A 46 0.50 7.09 -5.23
CA PHE A 46 1.22 5.83 -5.13
C PHE A 46 2.66 5.93 -5.68
N TRP A 47 2.88 6.64 -6.78
CA TRP A 47 4.22 6.81 -7.36
C TRP A 47 5.12 7.67 -6.47
N ASN A 48 4.59 8.74 -5.90
CA ASN A 48 5.33 9.58 -4.95
C ASN A 48 5.67 8.80 -3.69
N TYR A 49 4.71 8.03 -3.18
CA TYR A 49 4.90 7.14 -2.04
C TYR A 49 6.06 6.16 -2.26
N LEU A 50 6.15 5.53 -3.44
CA LEU A 50 7.27 4.64 -3.76
C LEU A 50 8.62 5.37 -3.83
N LEU A 51 8.66 6.60 -4.37
CA LEU A 51 9.89 7.40 -4.41
C LEU A 51 10.38 7.77 -3.01
N GLU A 52 9.46 8.20 -2.14
CA GLU A 52 9.75 8.51 -0.73
C GLU A 52 10.23 7.27 0.03
N LEU A 53 9.64 6.11 -0.25
CA LEU A 53 10.03 4.84 0.36
C LEU A 53 11.48 4.47 0.01
N ASN A 54 11.95 4.77 -1.20
CA ASN A 54 13.37 4.61 -1.53
C ASN A 54 14.25 5.60 -0.77
N GLU A 55 13.82 6.85 -0.60
CA GLU A 55 14.57 7.87 0.13
C GLU A 55 14.71 7.51 1.60
N ILE A 56 13.66 7.02 2.24
CA ILE A 56 13.68 6.55 3.64
C ILE A 56 14.67 5.38 3.80
N GLU A 57 14.66 4.44 2.86
CA GLU A 57 15.44 3.20 2.98
C GLU A 57 16.90 3.35 2.55
N CYS A 58 17.17 4.17 1.53
CA CYS A 58 18.47 4.31 0.88
C CYS A 58 19.11 5.70 1.06
N GLY A 59 18.41 6.67 1.65
CA GLY A 59 18.88 8.04 1.84
C GLY A 59 18.90 8.90 0.57
N VAL A 60 18.35 8.39 -0.55
CA VAL A 60 18.27 9.10 -1.84
C VAL A 60 16.93 8.83 -2.52
N PRO A 61 16.30 9.84 -3.16
CA PRO A 61 15.13 9.61 -3.99
C PRO A 61 15.45 8.65 -5.13
N GLY A 62 14.56 7.71 -5.42
CA GLY A 62 14.81 6.76 -6.48
C GLY A 62 13.64 5.81 -6.77
N PRO A 63 13.61 5.21 -7.96
CA PRO A 63 12.55 4.30 -8.34
C PRO A 63 12.61 3.00 -7.53
N VAL A 64 11.44 2.47 -7.18
CA VAL A 64 11.29 1.18 -6.51
C VAL A 64 10.69 0.17 -7.49
N LYS A 65 11.28 -1.02 -7.56
CA LYS A 65 10.68 -2.14 -8.29
C LYS A 65 9.66 -2.81 -7.39
N PHE A 66 8.48 -3.15 -7.89
CA PHE A 66 7.49 -3.85 -7.08
C PHE A 66 6.80 -4.98 -7.85
N LYS A 67 6.32 -5.97 -7.10
CA LYS A 67 5.47 -7.07 -7.58
C LYS A 67 4.16 -7.02 -6.81
N SER A 68 3.05 -6.94 -7.53
CA SER A 68 1.71 -7.05 -6.97
C SER A 68 1.24 -8.49 -7.03
N ASP A 69 0.87 -9.05 -5.88
CA ASP A 69 0.24 -10.38 -5.79
C ASP A 69 -1.23 -10.36 -6.23
N THR A 70 -1.81 -9.16 -6.38
CA THR A 70 -3.14 -8.97 -6.96
C THR A 70 -3.00 -8.71 -8.47
N PRO A 71 -3.68 -9.49 -9.33
CA PRO A 71 -3.68 -9.23 -10.77
C PRO A 71 -4.26 -7.83 -11.00
N MET A 72 -3.50 -6.96 -11.66
CA MET A 72 -4.00 -5.65 -12.08
C MET A 72 -5.20 -5.88 -13.01
N GLU A 73 -6.42 -5.64 -12.53
CA GLU A 73 -7.57 -5.45 -13.42
C GLU A 73 -7.35 -4.13 -14.15
N PHE A 74 -6.72 -4.20 -15.33
CA PHE A 74 -6.73 -3.10 -16.30
C PHE A 74 -8.17 -2.88 -16.74
N ARG A 75 -8.84 -1.87 -16.19
CA ARG A 75 -10.06 -1.33 -16.80
C ARG A 75 -9.64 -0.35 -17.89
N PHE A 76 -9.81 -0.79 -19.13
CA PHE A 76 -9.68 0.02 -20.34
C PHE A 76 -10.87 0.99 -20.47
#